data_AF-M0AAT2-F1
#
_entry.id   AF-M0AAT2-F1
#
_cell.length_a   1.000
_cell.length_b   1.000
_cell.length_c   1.000
_cell.angle_alpha   90.00
_cell.angle_beta   90.00
_cell.angle_gamma   90.00
#
_symmetry.space_group_name_H-M   'P 1'
#
loop_
_entity.id
_entity.type
_entity.pdbx_description
1 polymer ?
#
loop_
_entity_poly.entity_id
_entity_poly.type
_entity_poly.pdbx_seq_one_letter_code
_entity_poly.pdbx_strand_id
1 'polypeptide(L)'
;MGSVQGVIPMEIHSEASRSYNIQIQAYERKTSRQTYDHSFAVTPGENVQPEHLSAVNQSLQIVKHGEEDGQETVREVSISGETELVLVTITDNDLEIEARYDETETGVPNSNNTTNETTTDETPNETSNETDE
;
A
#
# COMPACT_ATOMS: atom_id res chain seq x y z
N MET A 1 -24.61 -16.06 -16.18
CA MET A 1 -23.92 -16.34 -14.90
C MET A 1 -23.43 -15.00 -14.38
N GLY A 2 -24.21 -14.34 -13.52
CA GLY A 2 -23.75 -13.13 -12.85
C GLY A 2 -22.87 -13.55 -11.70
N SER A 3 -21.56 -13.35 -11.82
CA SER A 3 -20.66 -13.44 -10.68
C SER A 3 -21.18 -12.48 -9.61
N VAL A 4 -21.34 -12.95 -8.38
CA VAL A 4 -21.56 -12.06 -7.23
C VAL A 4 -20.47 -11.00 -7.32
N GLN A 5 -20.86 -9.74 -7.53
CA GLN A 5 -19.92 -8.62 -7.47
C GLN A 5 -19.49 -8.55 -6.01
N GLY A 6 -18.34 -9.15 -5.70
CA GLY A 6 -17.72 -8.98 -4.40
C GLY A 6 -17.40 -7.50 -4.18
N VAL A 7 -17.19 -7.14 -2.92
CA VAL A 7 -16.70 -5.83 -2.54
C VAL A 7 -15.38 -6.01 -1.82
N ILE A 8 -14.45 -5.07 -2.00
CA ILE A 8 -13.18 -5.05 -1.29
C ILE A 8 -13.26 -3.87 -0.31
N PRO A 9 -13.33 -4.13 1.01
CA PRO A 9 -13.21 -3.09 2.02
C PRO A 9 -11.88 -2.33 1.89
N MET A 10 -11.91 -1.06 2.30
CA MET A 10 -10.73 -0.23 2.42
C MET A 10 -10.71 0.40 3.80
N GLU A 11 -9.54 0.41 4.44
CA GLU A 11 -9.30 1.13 5.68
C GLU A 11 -8.11 2.07 5.49
N ILE A 12 -8.28 3.28 6.02
CA ILE A 12 -7.26 4.32 5.95
C ILE A 12 -6.91 4.75 7.35
N HIS A 13 -5.65 4.59 7.71
CA HIS A 13 -5.09 5.04 8.97
C HIS A 13 -4.16 6.23 8.73
N SER A 14 -4.37 7.30 9.49
CA SER A 14 -3.50 8.47 9.48
C SER A 14 -2.57 8.48 10.68
N GLU A 15 -1.28 8.25 10.42
CA GLU A 15 -0.19 8.45 11.37
C GLU A 15 0.46 9.85 11.22
N ALA A 16 -0.06 10.65 10.29
CA ALA A 16 0.40 12.00 10.04
C ALA A 16 0.13 12.96 11.21
N SER A 17 0.98 13.99 11.33
CA SER A 17 0.82 15.05 12.32
C SER A 17 -0.15 16.16 11.92
N ARG A 18 -0.55 16.20 10.63
CA ARG A 18 -1.52 17.16 10.08
C ARG A 18 -2.56 16.49 9.19
N SER A 19 -3.58 17.27 8.82
CA SER A 19 -4.60 16.81 7.89
C SER A 19 -4.09 16.78 6.46
N TYR A 20 -4.58 15.84 5.65
CA TYR A 20 -4.31 15.77 4.21
C TYR A 20 -5.59 15.57 3.43
N ASN A 21 -5.67 16.21 2.26
CA ASN A 21 -6.70 15.87 1.28
C ASN A 21 -6.24 14.64 0.49
N ILE A 22 -7.11 13.64 0.42
CA ILE A 22 -6.86 12.38 -0.26
C ILE A 22 -7.85 12.25 -1.42
N GLN A 23 -7.34 11.92 -2.60
CA GLN A 23 -8.14 11.52 -3.75
C GLN A 23 -7.86 10.06 -4.06
N ILE A 24 -8.92 9.28 -4.22
CA ILE A 24 -8.87 7.84 -4.47
C ILE A 24 -9.61 7.57 -5.77
N GLN A 25 -8.93 6.90 -6.70
CA GLN A 25 -9.51 6.52 -7.98
C GLN A 25 -9.22 5.07 -8.28
N ALA A 26 -10.20 4.38 -8.88
CA ALA A 26 -9.98 3.05 -9.41
C ALA A 26 -10.54 2.89 -10.81
N TYR A 27 -9.81 2.15 -11.65
CA TYR A 27 -10.18 1.89 -13.04
C TYR A 27 -10.05 0.40 -13.35
N GLU A 28 -11.12 -0.20 -13.87
CA GLU A 28 -11.10 -1.59 -14.34
C GLU A 28 -10.10 -1.75 -15.49
N ARG A 29 -9.12 -2.66 -15.35
CA ARG A 29 -7.96 -2.73 -16.26
C ARG A 29 -8.31 -3.14 -17.69
N LYS A 30 -9.39 -3.88 -17.89
CA LYS A 30 -9.79 -4.38 -19.21
C LYS A 30 -10.53 -3.33 -20.04
N THR A 31 -11.34 -2.51 -19.39
CA THR A 31 -12.29 -1.61 -20.04
C THR A 31 -11.94 -0.14 -19.84
N SER A 32 -10.97 0.15 -18.95
CA SER A 32 -10.66 1.49 -18.45
C SER A 32 -11.86 2.22 -17.85
N ARG A 33 -12.91 1.48 -17.47
CA ARG A 33 -14.08 2.04 -16.80
C ARG A 33 -13.70 2.44 -15.38
N GLN A 34 -13.97 3.68 -15.01
CA GLN A 34 -13.84 4.13 -13.63
C GLN A 34 -14.83 3.37 -12.73
N THR A 35 -14.31 2.73 -11.70
CA THR A 35 -15.06 1.91 -10.74
C THR A 35 -15.16 2.58 -9.37
N TYR A 36 -14.30 3.56 -9.09
CA TYR A 36 -14.28 4.30 -7.83
C TYR A 36 -13.73 5.72 -8.05
N ASP A 37 -14.34 6.70 -7.39
CA ASP A 37 -13.86 8.08 -7.31
C ASP A 37 -14.35 8.70 -6.01
N HIS A 38 -13.44 9.06 -5.11
CA HIS A 38 -13.78 9.71 -3.85
C HIS A 38 -12.66 10.65 -3.45
N SER A 39 -13.00 11.81 -2.90
CA SER A 39 -12.04 12.71 -2.26
C SER A 39 -12.56 13.20 -0.92
N PHE A 40 -11.69 13.23 0.08
CA PHE A 40 -12.00 13.70 1.42
C PHE A 40 -10.73 14.10 2.16
N ALA A 41 -10.89 14.83 3.27
CA ALA A 41 -9.80 15.14 4.18
C ALA A 41 -9.68 14.04 5.24
N VAL A 42 -8.45 13.63 5.55
CA VAL A 42 -8.12 12.75 6.68
C VAL A 42 -7.35 13.56 7.70
N THR A 43 -7.79 13.51 8.95
CA THR A 43 -7.21 14.24 10.07
C THR A 43 -6.14 13.42 10.83
N PRO A 44 -5.30 14.04 11.66
CA PRO A 44 -4.29 13.32 12.45
C PRO A 44 -4.90 12.23 13.35
N GLY A 45 -4.35 11.01 13.29
CA GLY A 45 -4.78 9.88 14.12
C GLY A 45 -6.13 9.27 13.72
N GLU A 46 -6.72 9.73 12.61
CA GLU A 46 -8.03 9.26 12.16
C GLU A 46 -7.93 7.86 11.53
N ASN A 47 -9.02 7.09 11.71
CA ASN A 47 -9.29 5.87 10.97
C ASN A 47 -10.56 6.08 10.15
N VAL A 48 -10.44 5.98 8.83
CA VAL A 48 -11.56 6.14 7.89
C VAL A 48 -11.82 4.83 7.18
N GLN A 49 -13.10 4.47 7.05
CA GLN A 49 -13.56 3.37 6.22
C GLN A 49 -14.39 3.96 5.07
N PRO A 50 -13.78 4.20 3.89
CA PRO A 50 -14.50 4.71 2.73
C PRO A 50 -15.51 3.69 2.21
N GLU A 51 -16.27 4.09 1.18
CA GLU A 51 -17.09 3.14 0.44
C GLU A 51 -16.24 2.00 -0.13
N HIS A 52 -16.80 0.80 -0.19
CA HIS A 52 -16.06 -0.36 -0.64
C HIS A 52 -15.75 -0.27 -2.14
N LEU A 53 -14.61 -0.83 -2.53
CA LEU A 53 -14.24 -0.99 -3.94
C LEU A 53 -14.98 -2.18 -4.56
N SER A 54 -15.15 -2.16 -5.88
CA SER A 54 -15.66 -3.32 -6.62
C SER A 54 -14.61 -4.44 -6.68
N ALA A 55 -14.97 -5.70 -6.41
CA ALA A 55 -14.05 -6.84 -6.53
C ALA A 55 -13.83 -7.26 -8.00
N VAL A 56 -13.10 -6.43 -8.74
CA VAL A 56 -12.72 -6.65 -10.13
C VAL A 56 -11.24 -6.34 -10.33
N ASN A 57 -10.65 -6.83 -11.42
CA ASN A 57 -9.28 -6.48 -11.79
C ASN A 57 -9.19 -4.99 -12.14
N GLN A 58 -8.62 -4.19 -11.24
CA GLN A 58 -8.53 -2.74 -11.35
C GLN A 58 -7.15 -2.21 -10.93
N SER A 59 -6.80 -1.04 -11.46
CA SER A 59 -5.74 -0.22 -10.89
C SER A 59 -6.38 0.70 -9.86
N LEU A 60 -5.83 0.72 -8.64
CA LEU A 60 -6.19 1.64 -7.56
C LEU A 60 -5.07 2.67 -7.41
N GLN A 61 -5.42 3.93 -7.59
CA GLN A 61 -4.53 5.07 -7.40
C GLN A 61 -5.03 5.92 -6.23
N ILE A 62 -4.11 6.33 -5.37
CA ILE A 62 -4.36 7.25 -4.27
C ILE A 62 -3.37 8.40 -4.36
N VAL A 63 -3.91 9.62 -4.30
CA VAL A 63 -3.16 10.87 -4.31
C VAL A 63 -3.33 11.54 -2.95
N LYS A 64 -2.20 11.84 -2.30
CA LYS A 64 -2.12 12.69 -1.11
C LYS A 64 -1.66 14.07 -1.53
N HIS A 65 -2.49 15.09 -1.32
CA HIS A 65 -2.16 16.48 -1.65
C HIS A 65 -1.54 17.18 -0.43
N GLY A 66 -0.30 17.67 -0.57
CA GLY A 66 0.35 18.52 0.44
C GLY A 66 -0.20 19.95 0.43
N GLU A 67 -0.26 20.59 1.60
CA GLU A 67 -0.84 21.94 1.74
C GLU A 67 0.04 23.08 1.20
N GLU A 68 1.37 22.99 1.37
CA GLU A 68 2.23 24.19 1.30
C GLU A 68 2.94 24.38 -0.06
N ASP A 69 3.32 23.28 -0.72
CA ASP A 69 4.18 23.34 -1.91
C ASP A 69 3.53 22.74 -3.18
N GLY A 70 2.27 22.33 -3.09
CA GLY A 70 1.61 21.57 -4.16
C GLY A 70 2.27 20.21 -4.44
N GLN A 71 3.08 19.71 -3.49
CA GLN A 71 3.67 18.39 -3.59
C GLN A 71 2.59 17.33 -3.44
N GLU A 72 2.50 16.45 -4.43
CA GLU A 72 1.58 15.32 -4.44
C GLU A 72 2.38 14.03 -4.25
N THR A 73 1.91 13.19 -3.34
CA THR A 73 2.38 11.80 -3.25
C THR A 73 1.35 10.92 -3.93
N VAL A 74 1.77 10.24 -5.00
CA VAL A 74 0.91 9.33 -5.75
C VAL A 74 1.40 7.90 -5.53
N ARG A 75 0.47 7.02 -5.15
CA ARG A 75 0.70 5.57 -5.10
C ARG A 75 -0.36 4.86 -5.92
N GLU A 76 0.07 3.83 -6.63
CA GLU A 76 -0.79 3.01 -7.46
C GLU A 76 -0.47 1.54 -7.25
N VAL A 77 -1.51 0.72 -7.06
CA VAL A 77 -1.41 -0.74 -6.92
C VAL A 77 -2.44 -1.43 -7.81
N SER A 78 -2.14 -2.66 -8.21
CA SER A 78 -3.13 -3.53 -8.84
C SER A 78 -3.83 -4.36 -7.76
N ILE A 79 -5.16 -4.40 -7.82
CA ILE A 79 -6.01 -5.25 -6.98
C ILE A 79 -6.94 -6.08 -7.87
N SER A 80 -7.37 -7.23 -7.35
CA SER A 80 -8.18 -8.21 -8.08
C SER A 80 -9.44 -8.58 -7.29
N GLY A 81 -10.26 -9.46 -7.85
CA GLY A 81 -11.38 -10.04 -7.12
C GLY A 81 -10.98 -10.95 -5.95
N GLU A 82 -9.68 -11.26 -5.81
CA GLU A 82 -9.12 -12.07 -4.71
C GLU A 82 -8.60 -11.19 -3.57
N THR A 83 -8.51 -9.87 -3.77
CA THR A 83 -8.12 -8.95 -2.70
C THR A 83 -9.23 -8.90 -1.65
N GLU A 84 -8.87 -9.15 -0.39
CA GLU A 84 -9.81 -9.18 0.72
C GLU A 84 -9.91 -7.85 1.45
N LEU A 85 -8.81 -7.09 1.49
CA LEU A 85 -8.73 -5.83 2.20
C LEU A 85 -7.64 -4.95 1.58
N VAL A 86 -7.93 -3.67 1.45
CA VAL A 86 -6.92 -2.65 1.15
C VAL A 86 -6.68 -1.82 2.41
N LEU A 87 -5.44 -1.78 2.86
CA LEU A 87 -5.00 -0.89 3.92
C LEU A 87 -4.18 0.26 3.34
N VAL A 88 -4.46 1.46 3.83
CA VAL A 88 -3.75 2.67 3.44
C VAL A 88 -3.19 3.33 4.69
N THR A 89 -1.88 3.54 4.73
CA THR A 89 -1.22 4.27 5.81
C THR A 89 -0.75 5.62 5.29
N ILE A 90 -1.21 6.69 5.92
CA ILE A 90 -0.82 8.06 5.59
C ILE A 90 0.16 8.54 6.65
N THR A 91 1.37 8.91 6.20
CA THR A 91 2.35 9.61 7.04
C THR A 91 2.58 11.01 6.51
N ASP A 92 3.33 11.84 7.22
CA ASP A 92 3.67 13.17 6.70
C ASP A 92 4.51 13.09 5.43
N ASN A 93 5.42 12.12 5.36
CA ASN A 93 6.40 12.03 4.27
C ASN A 93 5.94 11.16 3.12
N ASP A 94 5.06 10.19 3.35
CA ASP A 94 4.69 9.20 2.34
C ASP A 94 3.23 8.75 2.45
N LEU A 95 2.85 7.89 1.52
CA LEU A 95 1.61 7.15 1.45
C LEU A 95 1.99 5.69 1.16
N GLU A 96 1.41 4.75 1.90
CA GLU A 96 1.59 3.31 1.69
C GLU A 96 0.25 2.64 1.40
N ILE A 97 0.23 1.66 0.49
CA ILE A 97 -0.95 0.87 0.15
C ILE A 97 -0.59 -0.61 0.25
N GLU A 98 -1.27 -1.35 1.11
CA GLU A 98 -1.15 -2.79 1.30
C GLU A 98 -2.44 -3.48 0.81
N ALA A 99 -2.33 -4.37 -0.17
CA ALA A 99 -3.44 -5.23 -0.61
C ALA A 99 -3.27 -6.60 0.03
N ARG A 100 -4.23 -7.00 0.86
CA ARG A 100 -4.24 -8.31 1.53
C ARG A 100 -5.05 -9.32 0.75
N TYR A 101 -4.61 -10.57 0.83
CA TYR A 101 -5.19 -11.73 0.17
C TYR A 101 -5.29 -12.85 1.21
N ASP A 102 -6.24 -13.76 1.06
CA ASP A 102 -6.36 -14.92 1.95
C ASP A 102 -5.04 -15.74 1.90
N GLU A 103 -4.49 -16.09 3.06
CA GLU A 103 -3.26 -16.88 3.15
C GLU A 103 -3.46 -18.35 2.76
N THR A 104 -4.64 -18.75 2.27
CA THR A 104 -4.92 -20.12 1.84
C THR A 104 -4.33 -20.50 0.47
N GLU A 105 -3.72 -19.57 -0.27
CA GLU A 105 -2.86 -19.88 -1.42
C GLU A 105 -1.45 -19.27 -1.25
N THR A 106 -0.48 -20.14 -0.95
CA THR A 106 0.94 -19.83 -0.93
C THR A 106 1.41 -19.31 -2.30
N GLY A 107 1.53 -17.99 -2.42
CA GLY A 107 2.16 -17.30 -3.54
C GLY A 107 2.86 -16.05 -3.04
N VAL A 108 4.19 -16.12 -2.90
CA VAL A 108 5.09 -15.08 -2.40
C VAL A 108 4.76 -13.69 -3.00
N PRO A 109 4.55 -12.63 -2.20
CA PRO A 109 4.46 -11.28 -2.75
C PRO A 109 5.84 -10.85 -3.23
N ASN A 110 5.91 -10.40 -4.49
CA ASN A 110 7.11 -9.79 -5.06
C ASN A 110 7.31 -8.40 -4.45
N SER A 111 7.87 -8.34 -3.25
CA SER A 111 8.42 -7.11 -2.66
C SER A 111 9.67 -6.70 -3.44
N ASN A 112 9.50 -5.99 -4.55
CA ASN A 112 10.56 -5.14 -5.08
C ASN A 112 10.64 -3.87 -4.23
N ASN A 113 11.02 -4.02 -2.96
CA ASN A 113 11.55 -2.94 -2.17
C ASN A 113 13.08 -3.03 -2.30
N THR A 114 13.65 -2.29 -3.25
CA THR A 114 15.10 -2.15 -3.38
C THR A 114 15.60 -1.36 -2.17
N THR A 115 15.88 -2.07 -1.08
CA THR A 115 16.65 -1.54 0.04
C THR A 115 18.11 -1.47 -0.40
N ASN A 116 18.59 -0.26 -0.73
CA ASN A 116 20.02 0.00 -0.82
C ASN A 116 20.60 0.03 0.59
N GLU A 117 20.85 -1.14 1.19
CA GLU A 117 21.71 -1.23 2.38
C GLU A 117 23.18 -1.20 1.95
N THR A 118 23.85 -0.11 2.31
CA THR A 118 25.30 0.04 2.21
C THR A 118 25.95 -0.82 3.28
N THR A 119 26.46 -2.00 2.92
CA THR A 119 27.32 -2.80 3.79
C THR A 119 28.73 -2.20 3.82
N THR A 120 29.07 -1.56 4.93
CA THR A 120 30.46 -1.34 5.33
C THR A 120 30.86 -2.54 6.19
N ASP A 121 31.69 -3.42 5.63
CA ASP A 121 32.24 -4.59 6.32
C ASP A 121 33.17 -4.17 7.47
N GLU A 122 32.73 -4.34 8.72
CA GLU A 122 33.61 -4.43 9.87
C GLU A 122 33.86 -5.91 10.20
N THR A 123 35.06 -6.39 9.87
CA THR A 123 35.53 -7.75 10.08
C THR A 123 35.78 -8.03 11.56
N PRO A 124 35.19 -9.08 12.18
CA PRO A 124 35.65 -9.58 13.48
C PRO A 124 36.76 -10.62 13.27
N ASN A 125 37.95 -10.31 13.78
CA ASN A 125 39.12 -11.19 13.78
C ASN A 125 39.12 -12.04 15.06
N GLU A 126 38.69 -13.30 14.97
CA GLU A 126 38.95 -14.33 15.98
C GLU A 126 39.76 -15.47 15.34
N THR A 127 41.06 -15.51 15.64
CA THR A 127 41.94 -16.65 15.39
C THR A 127 42.15 -17.37 16.71
N SER A 128 41.73 -18.63 16.80
CA SER A 128 42.14 -19.55 17.86
C SER A 128 42.14 -20.97 17.31
N ASN A 129 43.34 -21.51 17.08
CA ASN A 129 43.57 -22.94 16.96
C ASN A 129 44.84 -23.28 17.77
N GLU A 130 44.65 -23.84 18.96
CA GLU A 130 45.64 -24.68 19.63
C GLU A 130 45.30 -26.15 19.32
N THR A 131 46.29 -26.98 18.96
CA THR A 131 46.55 -28.33 19.51
C THR A 131 47.83 -28.92 18.89
N ASP A 132 48.69 -29.45 19.77
CA ASP A 132 49.94 -30.22 19.60
C ASP A 132 49.92 -31.37 18.57
N GLU A 133 51.08 -31.60 17.93
CA GLU A 133 51.84 -32.87 17.91
C GLU A 133 53.34 -32.63 17.60
#